data_AF-E3NTW2-F1
#
_entry.id   AF-E3NTW2-F1
#
_cell.length_a   1.000
_cell.length_b   1.000
_cell.length_c   1.000
_cell.angle_alpha   90.00
_cell.angle_beta   90.00
_cell.angle_gamma   90.00
#
_symmetry.space_group_name_H-M   'P 1'
#
loop_
_entity.id
_entity.type
_entity.pdbx_description
1 polymer ?
#
loop_
_entity_poly.entity_id
_entity_poly.type
_entity_poly.pdbx_seq_one_letter_code
_entity_poly.pdbx_strand_id
1 'polypeptide(L)'
;LTTNVNKQTVIAKAKTVVKNWIPTNWKAANAKVDAKNPLSKQAYAQKKALAFIDYRFSLKKYINYLYNQAVKTKYLTTPEANNMRTMFWAADAKALNNYTVTCQTFMVEAMTKIKKTPTIQDSVTDLTGKFAAANPKDYANLQWTL
;
A
#
# COMPACT_ATOMS: atom_id res chain seq x y z
N LEU A 1 16.37 8.62 3.02
CA LEU A 1 15.73 7.59 2.16
C LEU A 1 14.30 7.97 1.75
N THR A 2 13.39 8.17 2.71
CA THR A 2 11.93 8.31 2.51
C THR A 2 11.54 9.42 1.53
N THR A 3 12.12 10.62 1.67
CA THR A 3 11.84 11.75 0.75
C THR A 3 12.22 11.44 -0.71
N ASN A 4 13.36 10.80 -0.94
CA ASN A 4 13.84 10.50 -2.29
C ASN A 4 13.03 9.39 -2.96
N VAL A 5 12.58 8.41 -2.19
CA VAL A 5 11.66 7.36 -2.64
C VAL A 5 10.29 7.96 -2.99
N ASN A 6 9.74 8.82 -2.13
CA ASN A 6 8.40 9.41 -2.32
C ASN A 6 8.30 10.35 -3.53
N LYS A 7 9.41 10.93 -3.99
CA LYS A 7 9.46 11.73 -5.22
C LYS A 7 9.34 10.90 -6.50
N GLN A 8 9.54 9.59 -6.44
CA GLN A 8 9.52 8.75 -7.63
C GLN A 8 8.10 8.35 -8.02
N THR A 9 7.74 8.59 -9.28
CA THR A 9 6.47 8.16 -9.87
C THR A 9 6.57 6.83 -10.61
N VAL A 10 7.77 6.29 -10.75
CA VAL A 10 8.07 5.03 -11.45
C VAL A 10 8.70 4.04 -10.49
N ILE A 11 8.14 2.83 -10.41
CA ILE A 11 8.56 1.78 -9.48
C ILE A 11 10.04 1.42 -9.60
N ALA A 12 10.56 1.32 -10.82
CA ALA A 12 11.97 1.02 -11.08
C ALA A 12 12.91 2.11 -10.55
N LYS A 13 12.51 3.38 -10.66
CA LYS A 13 13.28 4.51 -10.11
C LYS A 13 13.25 4.50 -8.59
N ALA A 14 12.09 4.24 -7.98
CA ALA A 14 11.97 4.08 -6.52
C ALA A 14 12.86 2.95 -5.99
N LYS A 15 12.86 1.78 -6.66
CA LYS A 15 13.74 0.66 -6.32
C LYS A 15 15.21 0.99 -6.48
N THR A 16 15.59 1.76 -7.50
CA THR A 16 16.98 2.21 -7.70
C THR A 16 17.46 3.07 -6.54
N VAL A 17 16.63 3.99 -6.04
CA VAL A 17 16.94 4.78 -4.84
C VAL A 17 17.22 3.88 -3.64
N VAL A 18 16.40 2.84 -3.42
CA VAL A 18 16.60 1.88 -2.32
C VAL A 18 17.90 1.09 -2.51
N LYS A 19 18.15 0.56 -3.71
CA LYS A 19 19.36 -0.22 -4.05
C LYS A 19 20.65 0.58 -3.86
N ASN A 20 20.63 1.88 -4.13
CA ASN A 20 21.81 2.73 -3.97
C ASN A 20 21.98 3.18 -2.51
N TRP A 21 20.88 3.50 -1.83
CA TRP A 21 20.95 4.06 -0.48
C TRP A 21 21.34 3.01 0.58
N ILE A 22 20.78 1.80 0.52
CA ILE A 22 21.00 0.78 1.56
C ILE A 22 22.49 0.42 1.68
N PRO A 23 23.24 0.07 0.62
CA PRO A 23 24.66 -0.22 0.72
C PRO A 23 25.49 0.90 1.34
N THR A 24 25.24 2.15 0.94
CA THR A 24 25.99 3.31 1.44
C THR A 24 25.64 3.68 2.88
N ASN A 25 24.41 3.43 3.34
CA ASN A 25 23.91 3.92 4.62
C ASN A 25 23.61 2.81 5.63
N TRP A 26 23.99 1.56 5.33
CA TRP A 26 23.81 0.43 6.23
C TRP A 26 24.73 0.58 7.45
N LYS A 27 24.23 1.22 8.51
CA LYS A 27 24.98 1.47 9.75
C LYS A 27 25.46 0.19 10.45
N ALA A 28 24.84 -0.96 10.14
CA ALA A 28 25.24 -2.26 10.66
C ALA A 28 26.30 -2.98 9.78
N ALA A 29 26.92 -2.31 8.79
CA ALA A 29 27.92 -2.94 7.93
C ALA A 29 29.10 -3.54 8.72
N ASN A 30 29.43 -2.94 9.87
CA ASN A 30 30.47 -3.41 10.79
C ASN A 30 29.91 -3.94 12.12
N ALA A 31 28.57 -4.03 12.26
CA ALA A 31 27.95 -4.54 13.47
C ALA A 31 27.87 -6.07 13.40
N LYS A 32 28.00 -6.75 14.54
CA LYS A 32 27.79 -8.19 14.61
C LYS A 32 26.33 -8.48 14.23
N VAL A 33 26.16 -9.23 13.14
CA VAL A 33 24.83 -9.67 12.67
C VAL A 33 24.17 -10.47 13.77
N ASP A 34 22.94 -10.08 14.14
CA ASP A 34 22.13 -10.85 15.07
C ASP A 34 21.52 -12.04 14.33
N ALA A 35 21.97 -13.25 14.68
CA ALA A 35 21.49 -14.48 14.08
C ALA A 35 19.97 -14.68 14.26
N LYS A 36 19.37 -14.12 15.31
CA LYS A 36 17.94 -14.23 15.63
C LYS A 36 17.09 -13.15 14.95
N ASN A 37 17.71 -12.08 14.43
CA ASN A 37 17.01 -11.00 13.75
C ASN A 37 17.40 -10.94 12.27
N PRO A 38 16.56 -11.46 11.34
CA PRO A 38 16.81 -11.40 9.91
C PRO A 38 17.02 -9.99 9.36
N LEU A 39 16.41 -8.96 9.97
CA LEU A 39 16.59 -7.57 9.55
C LEU A 39 17.98 -7.02 9.84
N SER A 40 18.78 -7.68 10.69
CA SER A 40 20.19 -7.36 10.84
C SER A 40 21.03 -7.74 9.61
N LYS A 41 20.50 -8.64 8.76
CA LYS A 41 21.13 -9.04 7.49
C LYS A 41 20.74 -8.04 6.41
N GLN A 42 21.71 -7.28 5.92
CA GLN A 42 21.53 -6.26 4.89
C GLN A 42 20.74 -6.76 3.67
N ALA A 43 21.10 -7.93 3.13
CA ALA A 43 20.43 -8.50 1.96
C ALA A 43 18.94 -8.77 2.21
N TYR A 44 18.59 -9.25 3.42
CA TYR A 44 17.21 -9.49 3.81
C TYR A 44 16.44 -8.17 3.96
N ALA A 45 17.02 -7.20 4.67
CA ALA A 45 16.43 -5.87 4.83
C ALA A 45 16.22 -5.17 3.48
N GLN A 46 17.20 -5.26 2.57
CA GLN A 46 17.09 -4.73 1.22
C GLN A 46 15.98 -5.43 0.42
N LYS A 47 15.88 -6.76 0.49
CA LYS A 47 14.80 -7.51 -0.15
C LYS A 47 13.42 -7.06 0.36
N LYS A 48 13.27 -6.89 1.67
CA LYS A 48 12.02 -6.43 2.29
C LYS A 48 11.67 -4.98 1.90
N ALA A 49 12.65 -4.09 1.87
CA ALA A 49 12.47 -2.72 1.42
C ALA A 49 12.05 -2.66 -0.07
N LEU A 50 12.64 -3.49 -0.93
CA LEU A 50 12.26 -3.56 -2.34
C LEU A 50 10.84 -4.09 -2.54
N ALA A 51 10.45 -5.12 -1.79
CA ALA A 51 9.08 -5.63 -1.79
C ALA A 51 8.08 -4.60 -1.25
N PHE A 52 8.49 -3.78 -0.26
CA PHE A 52 7.66 -2.69 0.23
C PHE A 52 7.42 -1.61 -0.85
N ILE A 53 8.38 -1.36 -1.74
CA ILE A 53 8.16 -0.49 -2.90
C ILE A 53 7.08 -1.09 -3.83
N ASP A 54 7.11 -2.40 -4.08
CA ASP A 54 6.07 -3.08 -4.87
C ASP A 54 4.69 -2.92 -4.22
N TYR A 55 4.60 -3.19 -2.92
CA TYR A 55 3.40 -2.95 -2.12
C TYR A 55 2.88 -1.51 -2.28
N ARG A 56 3.72 -0.50 -2.06
CA ARG A 56 3.28 0.90 -2.03
C ARG A 56 2.72 1.37 -3.37
N PHE A 57 3.34 0.95 -4.47
CA PHE A 57 2.86 1.26 -5.81
C PHE A 57 1.56 0.53 -6.13
N SER A 58 1.48 -0.75 -5.75
CA SER A 58 0.28 -1.57 -5.95
C SER A 58 -0.91 -1.03 -5.15
N LEU A 59 -0.67 -0.60 -3.91
CA LEU A 59 -1.69 0.00 -3.04
C LEU A 59 -2.20 1.33 -3.61
N LYS A 60 -1.29 2.20 -4.08
CA LYS A 60 -1.70 3.44 -4.76
C LYS A 60 -2.56 3.16 -5.98
N LYS A 61 -2.19 2.16 -6.79
CA LYS A 61 -2.97 1.74 -7.97
C LYS A 61 -4.35 1.21 -7.56
N TYR A 62 -4.42 0.38 -6.53
CA TYR A 62 -5.66 -0.16 -5.98
C TYR A 62 -6.61 0.93 -5.46
N ILE A 63 -6.11 1.84 -4.62
CA ILE A 63 -6.92 2.95 -4.08
C ILE A 63 -7.44 3.85 -5.21
N ASN A 64 -6.58 4.17 -6.19
CA ASN A 64 -7.01 4.95 -7.35
C ASN A 64 -8.05 4.21 -8.20
N TYR A 65 -7.93 2.88 -8.33
CA TYR A 65 -8.93 2.07 -9.01
C TYR A 65 -10.29 2.15 -8.30
N LEU A 66 -10.34 1.93 -6.98
CA LEU A 66 -11.58 2.04 -6.20
C LEU A 66 -12.20 3.44 -6.34
N TYR A 67 -11.39 4.48 -6.18
CA TYR A 67 -11.79 5.88 -6.33
C TYR A 67 -12.39 6.15 -7.72
N ASN A 68 -11.66 5.80 -8.78
CA ASN A 68 -12.06 6.09 -10.15
C ASN A 68 -13.35 5.36 -10.52
N GLN A 69 -13.50 4.09 -10.08
CA GLN A 69 -14.72 3.33 -10.33
C GLN A 69 -15.90 3.92 -9.58
N ALA A 70 -15.74 4.27 -8.30
CA ALA A 70 -16.81 4.87 -7.50
C ALA A 70 -17.33 6.19 -8.10
N VAL A 71 -16.43 7.03 -8.64
CA VAL A 71 -16.82 8.27 -9.34
C VAL A 71 -17.45 7.97 -10.69
N LYS A 72 -16.85 7.08 -11.50
CA LYS A 72 -17.33 6.74 -12.85
C LYS A 72 -18.73 6.14 -12.82
N THR A 73 -19.03 5.29 -11.85
CA THR A 73 -20.36 4.68 -11.67
C THR A 73 -21.35 5.58 -10.95
N LYS A 74 -20.93 6.80 -10.58
CA LYS A 74 -21.72 7.76 -9.78
C LYS A 74 -22.14 7.22 -8.41
N TYR A 75 -21.46 6.18 -7.91
CA TYR A 75 -21.69 5.67 -6.56
C TYR A 75 -21.28 6.73 -5.52
N LEU A 76 -20.13 7.37 -5.73
CA LEU A 76 -19.65 8.51 -4.96
C LEU A 76 -19.51 9.74 -5.84
N THR A 77 -19.81 10.89 -5.25
CA THR A 77 -19.37 12.18 -5.77
C THR A 77 -17.85 12.31 -5.65
N THR A 78 -17.25 13.19 -6.44
CA THR A 78 -15.81 13.48 -6.37
C THR A 78 -15.34 13.86 -4.95
N PRO A 79 -16.05 14.73 -4.19
CA PRO A 79 -15.71 15.03 -2.80
C PRO A 79 -15.78 13.81 -1.86
N GLU A 80 -16.83 12.99 -1.96
CA GLU A 80 -16.95 11.75 -1.18
C GLU A 80 -15.79 10.80 -1.49
N ALA A 81 -15.47 10.60 -2.76
CA ALA A 81 -14.37 9.73 -3.18
C ALA A 81 -13.01 10.28 -2.69
N ASN A 82 -12.82 11.60 -2.69
CA ASN A 82 -11.59 12.23 -2.16
C ASN A 82 -11.44 11.96 -0.67
N ASN A 83 -12.52 12.11 0.10
CA ASN A 83 -12.55 11.78 1.52
C ASN A 83 -12.26 10.30 1.75
N MET A 84 -12.84 9.41 0.94
CA MET A 84 -12.56 7.97 1.01
C MET A 84 -11.09 7.64 0.80
N ARG A 85 -10.46 8.23 -0.20
CA ARG A 85 -9.02 8.06 -0.45
C ARG A 85 -8.18 8.54 0.73
N THR A 86 -8.52 9.68 1.33
CA THR A 86 -7.84 10.20 2.52
C THR A 86 -7.98 9.25 3.71
N MET A 87 -9.18 8.72 3.96
CA MET A 87 -9.42 7.75 5.03
C MET A 87 -8.67 6.44 4.81
N PHE A 88 -8.57 5.96 3.57
CA PHE A 88 -7.79 4.76 3.26
C PHE A 88 -6.32 4.95 3.65
N TRP A 89 -5.71 6.08 3.28
CA TRP A 89 -4.32 6.36 3.65
C TRP A 89 -4.13 6.55 5.16
N ALA A 90 -5.10 7.14 5.85
CA ALA A 90 -5.06 7.24 7.31
C ALA A 90 -5.15 5.85 7.97
N ALA A 91 -5.98 4.95 7.45
CA ALA A 91 -6.08 3.56 7.90
C ALA A 91 -4.76 2.79 7.68
N ASP A 92 -4.13 2.94 6.52
CA ASP A 92 -2.84 2.30 6.18
C ASP A 92 -1.71 2.75 7.12
N ALA A 93 -1.67 4.05 7.44
CA ALA A 93 -0.72 4.58 8.41
C ALA A 93 -0.94 4.01 9.82
N LYS A 94 -2.20 3.95 10.29
CA LYS A 94 -2.56 3.35 11.59
C LYS A 94 -2.24 1.86 11.65
N ALA A 95 -2.42 1.15 10.54
CA ALA A 95 -2.15 -0.28 10.42
C ALA A 95 -0.67 -0.62 10.21
N LEU A 96 0.23 0.36 10.25
CA LEU A 96 1.66 0.19 9.98
C LEU A 96 1.93 -0.53 8.65
N ASN A 97 1.12 -0.23 7.62
CA ASN A 97 1.16 -0.85 6.29
C ASN A 97 0.76 -2.34 6.23
N ASN A 98 0.11 -2.88 7.27
CA ASN A 98 -0.53 -4.19 7.17
C ASN A 98 -1.82 -4.06 6.37
N TYR A 99 -1.86 -4.62 5.17
CA TYR A 99 -3.00 -4.46 4.25
C TYR A 99 -4.32 -5.01 4.79
N THR A 100 -4.30 -6.16 5.47
CA THR A 100 -5.53 -6.75 6.03
C THR A 100 -6.12 -5.82 7.10
N VAL A 101 -5.28 -5.37 8.04
CA VAL A 101 -5.68 -4.42 9.09
C VAL A 101 -6.08 -3.06 8.51
N THR A 102 -5.42 -2.63 7.44
CA THR A 102 -5.77 -1.42 6.69
C THR A 102 -7.19 -1.51 6.14
N CYS A 103 -7.52 -2.60 5.43
CA CYS A 103 -8.85 -2.81 4.88
C CYS A 103 -9.92 -2.86 5.96
N GLN A 104 -9.68 -3.57 7.07
CA GLN A 104 -10.62 -3.63 8.19
C GLN A 104 -10.86 -2.24 8.81
N THR A 105 -9.79 -1.51 9.13
CA THR A 105 -9.86 -0.17 9.72
C THR A 105 -10.58 0.81 8.80
N PHE A 106 -10.25 0.78 7.51
CA PHE A 106 -10.90 1.58 6.48
C PHE A 106 -12.39 1.28 6.39
N MET A 107 -12.76 0.00 6.32
CA MET A 107 -14.16 -0.40 6.13
C MET A 107 -15.03 -0.01 7.31
N VAL A 108 -14.54 -0.14 8.55
CA VAL A 108 -15.26 0.31 9.75
C VAL A 108 -15.60 1.79 9.66
N GLU A 109 -14.65 2.65 9.28
CA GLU A 109 -14.89 4.08 9.15
C GLU A 109 -15.75 4.44 7.91
N ALA A 110 -15.54 3.74 6.80
CA ALA A 110 -16.28 3.94 5.57
C ALA A 110 -17.78 3.66 5.73
N MET A 111 -18.12 2.55 6.41
CA MET A 111 -19.50 2.13 6.62
C MET A 111 -20.29 3.08 7.55
N THR A 112 -19.63 3.81 8.44
CA THR A 112 -20.32 4.81 9.27
C THR A 112 -20.65 6.08 8.50
N LYS A 113 -19.80 6.46 7.53
CA LYS A 113 -19.95 7.71 6.76
C LYS A 113 -20.73 7.56 5.46
N ILE A 114 -20.73 6.38 4.84
CA ILE A 114 -21.40 6.14 3.56
C ILE A 114 -22.56 5.19 3.76
N LYS A 115 -23.77 5.75 3.70
CA LYS A 115 -25.04 5.04 3.82
C LYS A 115 -25.72 5.02 2.45
N LYS A 116 -25.31 4.07 1.60
CA LYS A 116 -25.82 3.89 0.22
C LYS A 116 -26.13 2.42 -0.04
N THR A 117 -26.91 2.16 -1.09
CA THR A 117 -27.21 0.82 -1.60
C THR A 117 -26.74 0.71 -3.06
N PRO A 118 -26.00 -0.35 -3.45
CA PRO A 118 -25.41 -1.39 -2.59
C PRO A 118 -24.47 -0.78 -1.53
N THR A 119 -24.20 -1.52 -0.45
CA THR A 119 -23.38 -0.97 0.63
C THR A 119 -21.96 -0.70 0.15
N ILE A 120 -21.22 0.14 0.87
CA ILE A 120 -19.82 0.39 0.51
C ILE A 120 -18.98 -0.88 0.65
N GLN A 121 -19.35 -1.77 1.57
CA GLN A 121 -18.70 -3.06 1.71
C GLN A 121 -18.92 -3.94 0.49
N ASP A 122 -20.15 -4.04 -0.01
CA ASP A 122 -20.47 -4.82 -1.21
C ASP A 122 -19.72 -4.25 -2.42
N SER A 123 -19.74 -2.93 -2.57
CA SER A 123 -19.08 -2.22 -3.67
C SER A 123 -17.56 -2.41 -3.65
N VAL A 124 -16.93 -2.27 -2.47
CA VAL A 124 -15.49 -2.49 -2.33
C VAL A 124 -15.14 -3.96 -2.58
N THR A 125 -15.95 -4.91 -2.09
CA THR A 125 -15.72 -6.35 -2.30
C THR A 125 -15.75 -6.72 -3.78
N ASP A 126 -16.79 -6.30 -4.50
CA ASP A 126 -16.91 -6.52 -5.95
C ASP A 126 -15.74 -5.89 -6.73
N LEU A 127 -15.44 -4.61 -6.44
CA LEU A 127 -14.34 -3.92 -7.11
C LEU A 127 -12.98 -4.53 -6.78
N THR A 128 -12.79 -5.06 -5.57
CA THR A 128 -11.57 -5.79 -5.19
C THR A 128 -11.41 -7.06 -6.01
N GLY A 129 -12.49 -7.85 -6.18
CA GLY A 129 -12.47 -9.03 -7.03
C GLY A 129 -12.10 -8.70 -8.48
N LYS A 130 -12.70 -7.64 -9.04
CA LYS A 130 -12.37 -7.15 -10.40
C LYS A 130 -10.92 -6.67 -10.50
N PHE A 131 -10.42 -5.95 -9.49
CA PHE A 131 -9.03 -5.50 -9.45
C PHE A 131 -8.07 -6.69 -9.41
N ALA A 132 -8.34 -7.69 -8.57
CA ALA A 132 -7.52 -8.88 -8.41
C ALA A 132 -7.43 -9.69 -9.72
N ALA A 133 -8.56 -9.87 -10.41
CA ALA A 133 -8.60 -10.55 -11.69
C ALA A 133 -7.81 -9.81 -12.78
N ALA A 134 -7.95 -8.48 -12.87
CA ALA A 134 -7.28 -7.67 -13.89
C ALA A 134 -5.81 -7.35 -13.57
N ASN A 135 -5.42 -7.39 -12.29
CA ASN A 135 -4.10 -6.97 -11.82
C ASN A 135 -3.53 -7.98 -10.79
N PRO A 136 -3.38 -9.27 -11.14
CA PRO A 136 -3.05 -10.31 -10.17
C PRO A 136 -1.73 -10.07 -9.44
N LYS A 137 -0.73 -9.53 -10.16
CA LYS A 137 0.58 -9.19 -9.57
C LYS A 137 0.48 -8.05 -8.55
N ASP A 138 -0.24 -6.98 -8.88
CA ASP A 138 -0.43 -5.85 -7.96
C ASP A 138 -1.22 -6.30 -6.73
N TYR A 139 -2.25 -7.14 -6.92
CA TYR A 139 -3.02 -7.70 -5.82
C TYR A 139 -2.18 -8.58 -4.90
N ALA A 140 -1.31 -9.42 -5.45
CA ALA A 140 -0.37 -10.23 -4.66
C ALA A 140 0.59 -9.35 -3.85
N ASN A 141 1.07 -8.23 -4.41
CA ASN A 141 1.94 -7.29 -3.69
C ASN A 141 1.25 -6.61 -2.50
N LEU A 142 -0.09 -6.53 -2.47
CA LEU A 142 -0.83 -5.97 -1.34
C LEU A 142 -0.64 -6.80 -0.06
N GLN A 143 -0.34 -8.10 -0.18
CA GLN A 143 -0.14 -9.00 0.95
C GLN A 143 1.29 -8.89 1.56
N TRP A 144 1.91 -7.72 1.47
CA TRP A 144 3.25 -7.50 2.01
C TRP A 144 3.27 -7.64 3.53
N THR A 145 4.29 -8.33 4.02
CA THR A 145 4.57 -8.52 5.44
C THR A 145 6.05 -8.27 5.72
N LEU A 146 6.34 -7.67 6.87
CA LEU A 146 7.71 -7.46 7.36
C LEU A 146 8.29 -8.75 7.93
#